data_AF-A0A2V9MQA2-F1
#
_entry.id   AF-A0A2V9MQA2-F1
#
_cell.length_a   1.000
_cell.length_b   1.000
_cell.length_c   1.000
_cell.angle_alpha   90.00
_cell.angle_beta   90.00
_cell.angle_gamma   90.00
#
_symmetry.space_group_name_H-M   'P 1'
#
loop_
_entity.id
_entity.type
_entity.pdbx_description
1 polymer ?
#
loop_
_entity_poly.entity_id
_entity_poly.type
_entity_poly.pdbx_seq_one_letter_code
_entity_poly.pdbx_strand_id
1 'polypeptide(L)'
;LPAEHATVLLRLRSSEQPGTFRLDAADKATAYTYEHNRISDTISFGGSGTAWSCGPFHSDSEFLFARTKGGEIDLLIFCRARFVELNGRQIFRSETAKGWLQWTRAEGLTASDPTLLKFFDVEVLRNRTAVPLRSS
;
A
#
# COMPACT_ATOMS: atom_id res chain seq x y z
N LEU A 1 -0.74 -15.96 -14.67
CA LEU A 1 -1.36 -15.14 -15.74
C LEU A 1 -0.29 -14.18 -16.24
N PRO A 2 -0.05 -14.05 -17.56
CA PRO A 2 0.85 -13.02 -18.09
C PRO A 2 0.30 -11.65 -17.70
N ALA A 3 1.17 -10.77 -17.21
CA ALA A 3 0.82 -9.49 -16.56
C ALA A 3 0.49 -8.35 -17.54
N GLU A 4 -0.06 -8.68 -18.73
CA GLU A 4 -0.11 -7.70 -19.82
C GLU A 4 -1.34 -6.80 -19.78
N HIS A 5 -2.41 -7.20 -19.10
CA HIS A 5 -3.64 -6.41 -19.03
C HIS A 5 -4.36 -6.62 -17.69
N ALA A 6 -4.69 -5.54 -16.99
CA ALA A 6 -5.60 -5.54 -15.85
C ALA A 6 -6.88 -4.79 -16.21
N THR A 7 -8.02 -5.39 -15.90
CA THR A 7 -9.34 -4.77 -16.08
C THR A 7 -9.95 -4.51 -14.72
N VAL A 8 -10.30 -3.26 -14.44
CA VAL A 8 -11.03 -2.88 -13.22
C VAL A 8 -12.51 -2.78 -13.55
N LEU A 9 -13.32 -3.58 -12.86
CA LEU A 9 -14.78 -3.52 -12.96
C LEU A 9 -15.33 -2.67 -11.81
N LEU A 10 -15.90 -1.53 -12.16
CA LEU A 10 -16.50 -0.59 -11.20
C LEU A 10 -18.02 -0.66 -11.30
N ARG A 11 -18.67 -0.96 -10.17
CA ARG A 11 -20.12 -0.83 -10.07
C ARG A 11 -20.44 0.62 -9.68
N LEU A 12 -20.79 1.42 -10.67
CA LEU A 12 -21.23 2.80 -10.47
C LEU A 12 -22.75 2.87 -10.30
N ARG A 13 -23.22 3.71 -9.38
CA ARG A 13 -24.62 4.14 -9.34
C ARG A 13 -24.84 5.22 -10.40
N SER A 14 -26.08 5.40 -10.85
CA SER A 14 -26.42 6.35 -11.94
C SER A 14 -26.03 7.82 -11.67
N SER A 15 -25.82 8.21 -10.40
CA SER A 15 -25.39 9.55 -10.01
C SER A 15 -23.90 9.67 -9.68
N GLU A 16 -23.12 8.59 -9.77
CA GLU A 16 -21.70 8.60 -9.45
C GLU A 16 -20.86 8.90 -10.69
N GLN A 17 -19.98 9.89 -10.56
CA GLN A 17 -18.94 10.11 -11.58
C GLN A 17 -17.89 9.00 -11.46
N PRO A 18 -17.43 8.41 -12.57
CA PRO A 18 -16.31 7.49 -12.54
C PRO A 18 -15.08 8.18 -11.96
N GLY A 19 -14.32 7.44 -11.15
CA GLY A 19 -13.01 7.90 -10.69
C GLY A 19 -11.97 7.95 -11.80
N THR A 20 -10.75 8.33 -11.46
CA THR A 20 -9.61 8.31 -12.39
C THR A 20 -8.81 7.03 -12.20
N PHE A 21 -8.54 6.32 -13.30
CA PHE A 21 -7.69 5.14 -13.31
C PHE A 21 -6.35 5.46 -13.97
N ARG A 22 -5.25 5.07 -13.34
CA ARG A 22 -3.88 5.30 -13.81
C ARG A 22 -3.05 4.02 -13.73
N LEU A 23 -2.18 3.85 -14.71
CA LEU A 23 -1.16 2.81 -14.76
C LEU A 23 0.19 3.47 -14.56
N ASP A 24 0.89 3.08 -13.50
CA ASP A 24 2.26 3.50 -13.21
C ASP A 24 3.17 2.29 -13.38
N ALA A 25 3.85 2.23 -14.52
CA ALA A 25 4.84 1.20 -14.80
C ALA A 25 6.18 1.61 -14.18
N ALA A 26 6.69 0.80 -13.25
CA ALA A 26 8.06 0.87 -12.78
C ALA A 26 8.88 -0.26 -13.42
N ASP A 27 10.21 -0.14 -13.43
CA ASP A 27 11.13 -1.12 -14.06
C ASP A 27 10.86 -2.57 -13.60
N LYS A 28 10.50 -2.75 -12.32
CA LYS A 28 10.39 -4.06 -11.66
C LYS A 28 9.03 -4.34 -11.01
N ALA A 29 8.07 -3.44 -11.22
CA ALA A 29 6.71 -3.60 -10.73
C ALA A 29 5.71 -2.83 -11.60
N THR A 30 4.49 -3.33 -11.67
CA THR A 30 3.37 -2.63 -12.31
C THR A 30 2.39 -2.21 -11.25
N ALA A 31 2.01 -0.93 -11.23
CA ALA A 31 0.99 -0.44 -10.33
C ALA A 31 -0.20 0.16 -11.06
N TYR A 32 -1.35 0.00 -10.42
CA TYR A 32 -2.64 0.51 -10.87
C TYR A 32 -3.22 1.34 -9.73
N THR A 33 -3.55 2.59 -10.03
CA THR A 33 -4.14 3.51 -9.06
C THR A 33 -5.52 3.93 -9.52
N TYR A 34 -6.51 3.77 -8.63
CA TYR A 34 -7.87 4.24 -8.83
C TYR A 34 -8.23 5.30 -7.79
N GLU A 35 -8.61 6.48 -8.25
CA GLU A 35 -8.93 7.62 -7.40
C GLU A 35 -10.39 8.02 -7.51
N HIS A 36 -11.08 8.11 -6.38
CA HIS A 36 -12.47 8.55 -6.31
C HIS A 36 -12.78 9.14 -4.93
N ASN A 37 -13.52 10.24 -4.84
CA ASN A 37 -14.02 10.79 -3.56
C ASN A 37 -12.95 10.94 -2.45
N ARG A 38 -11.73 11.40 -2.80
CA ARG A 38 -10.55 11.52 -1.91
C ARG A 38 -10.00 10.18 -1.37
N ILE A 39 -10.44 9.08 -1.95
CA ILE A 39 -9.87 7.75 -1.77
C ILE A 39 -8.95 7.48 -2.95
N SER A 40 -7.76 6.94 -2.68
CA SER A 40 -6.87 6.42 -3.70
C SER A 40 -6.49 4.99 -3.34
N ASP A 41 -6.92 4.05 -4.18
CA ASP A 41 -6.61 2.63 -4.10
C ASP A 41 -5.47 2.31 -5.07
N THR A 42 -4.35 1.85 -4.55
CA THR A 42 -3.18 1.48 -5.34
C THR A 42 -2.92 -0.02 -5.18
N ILE A 43 -2.84 -0.72 -6.31
CA ILE A 43 -2.44 -2.13 -6.38
C ILE A 43 -1.11 -2.20 -7.11
N SER A 44 -0.09 -2.79 -6.50
CA SER A 44 1.24 -3.01 -7.10
C SER A 44 1.55 -4.51 -7.19
N PHE A 45 2.07 -4.93 -8.33
CA PHE A 45 2.56 -6.29 -8.59
C PHE A 45 4.05 -6.24 -8.89
N GLY A 46 4.85 -6.90 -8.05
CA GLY A 46 6.31 -6.95 -8.17
C GLY A 46 6.82 -8.34 -8.55
N GLY A 47 8.04 -8.39 -9.08
CA GLY A 47 8.77 -9.65 -9.24
C GLY A 47 9.25 -10.21 -7.89
N SER A 48 9.17 -11.54 -7.71
CA SER A 48 9.57 -12.20 -6.46
C SER A 48 11.01 -11.85 -6.08
N GLY A 49 11.20 -11.33 -4.85
CA GLY A 49 12.51 -10.98 -4.28
C GLY A 49 13.24 -9.81 -4.97
N THR A 50 12.57 -9.11 -5.89
CA THR A 50 13.14 -8.00 -6.64
C THR A 50 12.63 -6.68 -6.07
N ALA A 51 13.54 -5.84 -5.60
CA ALA A 51 13.18 -4.52 -5.09
C ALA A 51 12.61 -3.62 -6.21
N TRP A 52 11.56 -2.89 -5.88
CA TRP A 52 10.86 -1.97 -6.76
C TRP A 52 10.40 -0.73 -6.01
N SER A 53 10.13 0.33 -6.75
CA SER A 53 9.54 1.57 -6.24
C SER A 53 8.32 1.94 -7.06
N CYS A 54 7.21 2.25 -6.39
CA CYS A 54 6.02 2.77 -7.05
C CYS A 54 5.30 3.77 -6.14
N GLY A 55 5.12 4.99 -6.64
CA GLY A 55 4.56 6.09 -5.85
C GLY A 55 5.35 6.28 -4.55
N PRO A 56 4.69 6.30 -3.38
CA PRO A 56 5.36 6.47 -2.10
C PRO A 56 5.97 5.17 -1.55
N PHE A 57 5.78 4.03 -2.22
CA PHE A 57 6.21 2.73 -1.74
C PHE A 57 7.54 2.29 -2.34
N HIS A 58 8.38 1.70 -1.49
CA HIS A 58 9.55 0.92 -1.89
C HIS A 58 9.47 -0.45 -1.20
N SER A 59 9.56 -1.53 -1.95
CA SER A 59 9.28 -2.88 -1.45
C SER A 59 9.91 -3.95 -2.35
N ASP A 60 9.97 -5.18 -1.89
CA ASP A 60 10.23 -6.38 -2.70
C ASP A 60 9.08 -7.39 -2.70
N SER A 61 7.91 -6.95 -2.22
CA SER A 61 6.70 -7.77 -2.18
C SER A 61 6.20 -8.14 -3.57
N GLU A 62 5.69 -9.37 -3.72
CA GLU A 62 5.03 -9.81 -4.96
C GLU A 62 3.70 -9.07 -5.20
N PHE A 63 3.04 -8.67 -4.11
CA PHE A 63 1.78 -7.94 -4.13
C PHE A 63 1.75 -6.91 -3.01
N LEU A 64 1.27 -5.71 -3.31
CA LEU A 64 0.95 -4.67 -2.34
C LEU A 64 -0.36 -3.98 -2.74
N PHE A 65 -1.28 -3.83 -1.79
CA PHE A 65 -2.45 -2.98 -1.90
C PHE A 65 -2.40 -1.90 -0.83
N ALA A 66 -2.65 -0.65 -1.22
CA ALA A 66 -2.79 0.44 -0.28
C ALA A 66 -4.02 1.27 -0.63
N ARG A 67 -4.88 1.48 0.36
CA ARG A 67 -5.94 2.50 0.32
C ARG A 67 -5.46 3.70 1.12
N THR A 68 -5.50 4.87 0.49
CA THR A 68 -5.40 6.14 1.19
C THR A 68 -6.75 6.84 1.21
N LYS A 69 -7.04 7.57 2.29
CA LYS A 69 -8.22 8.41 2.43
C LYS A 69 -7.79 9.76 2.98
N GLY A 70 -7.99 10.83 2.21
CA GLY A 70 -7.55 12.17 2.61
C GLY A 70 -6.02 12.30 2.76
N GLY A 71 -5.25 11.52 1.99
CA GLY A 71 -3.78 11.52 2.02
C GLY A 71 -3.16 10.61 3.09
N GLU A 72 -3.96 9.94 3.91
CA GLU A 72 -3.48 9.03 4.95
C GLU A 72 -3.77 7.58 4.59
N ILE A 73 -2.88 6.65 4.97
CA ILE A 73 -3.12 5.21 4.80
C ILE A 73 -4.29 4.77 5.69
N ASP A 74 -5.24 4.07 5.10
CA ASP A 74 -6.45 3.55 5.74
C ASP A 74 -6.45 2.01 5.78
N LEU A 75 -5.89 1.38 4.73
CA LEU A 75 -5.68 -0.05 4.62
C LEU A 75 -4.38 -0.31 3.84
N LEU A 76 -3.56 -1.24 4.34
CA LEU A 76 -2.35 -1.71 3.70
C LEU A 76 -2.34 -3.24 3.72
N ILE A 77 -2.11 -3.88 2.58
CA ILE A 77 -1.93 -5.33 2.45
C ILE A 77 -0.67 -5.57 1.65
N PHE A 78 0.17 -6.51 2.08
CA PHE A 78 1.27 -6.98 1.24
C PHE A 78 1.54 -8.47 1.44
N CYS A 79 2.10 -9.08 0.41
CA CYS A 79 2.41 -10.51 0.37
C CYS A 79 3.89 -10.72 0.05
N ARG A 80 4.51 -11.67 0.77
CA ARG A 80 5.87 -12.15 0.51
C ARG A 80 6.90 -11.02 0.39
N ALA A 81 6.87 -10.10 1.35
CA ALA A 81 7.85 -9.02 1.46
C ALA A 81 8.97 -9.43 2.44
N ARG A 82 10.22 -9.04 2.16
CA ARG A 82 11.25 -8.88 3.20
C ARG A 82 11.25 -7.47 3.75
N PHE A 83 10.84 -6.47 2.98
CA PHE A 83 10.72 -5.11 3.46
C PHE A 83 9.57 -4.36 2.79
N VAL A 84 9.02 -3.38 3.50
CA VAL A 84 8.10 -2.38 2.95
C VAL A 84 8.46 -1.03 3.54
N GLU A 85 8.65 -0.03 2.68
CA GLU A 85 8.88 1.36 3.04
C GLU A 85 7.78 2.25 2.48
N LEU A 86 7.44 3.30 3.21
CA LEU A 86 6.55 4.38 2.80
C LEU A 86 7.27 5.71 2.99
N ASN A 87 7.42 6.48 1.92
CA ASN A 87 8.15 7.75 1.92
C ASN A 87 9.56 7.62 2.54
N GLY A 88 10.27 6.53 2.21
CA GLY A 88 11.61 6.23 2.73
C GLY A 88 11.65 5.81 4.21
N ARG A 89 10.50 5.60 4.86
CA ARG A 89 10.40 5.08 6.23
C ARG A 89 10.01 3.61 6.19
N GLN A 90 10.82 2.76 6.83
CA GLN A 90 10.59 1.33 6.93
C GLN A 90 9.36 1.04 7.81
N ILE A 91 8.32 0.46 7.21
CA ILE A 91 7.11 0.00 7.91
C ILE A 91 7.24 -1.48 8.28
N PHE A 92 7.91 -2.28 7.45
CA PHE A 92 8.07 -3.71 7.68
C PHE A 92 9.48 -4.17 7.32
N ARG A 93 10.06 -5.08 8.12
CA ARG A 93 11.29 -5.78 7.77
C ARG A 93 11.43 -7.16 8.41
N SER A 94 11.60 -8.18 7.57
CA SER A 94 11.84 -9.56 7.97
C SER A 94 13.03 -10.15 7.19
N GLU A 95 13.59 -11.25 7.70
CA GLU A 95 14.63 -12.01 7.00
C GLU A 95 14.06 -12.88 5.87
N THR A 96 12.73 -13.11 5.85
CA THR A 96 12.09 -14.04 4.91
C THR A 96 10.85 -13.43 4.24
N ALA A 97 10.76 -13.60 2.92
CA ALA A 97 9.59 -13.21 2.12
C ALA A 97 8.49 -14.29 2.20
N LYS A 98 7.77 -14.36 3.32
CA LYS A 98 6.69 -15.34 3.52
C LYS A 98 5.42 -14.71 4.05
N GLY A 99 4.29 -15.33 3.70
CA GLY A 99 2.97 -14.96 4.22
C GLY A 99 2.41 -13.65 3.65
N TRP A 100 1.36 -13.18 4.31
CA TRP A 100 0.74 -11.89 4.06
C TRP A 100 0.52 -11.14 5.38
N LEU A 101 0.49 -9.82 5.29
CA LEU A 101 0.15 -8.94 6.40
C LEU A 101 -0.86 -7.89 5.90
N GLN A 102 -1.87 -7.65 6.72
CA GLN A 102 -2.89 -6.64 6.54
C GLN A 102 -2.87 -5.70 7.75
N TRP A 103 -2.89 -4.41 7.48
CA TRP A 103 -3.16 -3.37 8.46
C TRP A 103 -4.40 -2.60 8.05
N THR A 104 -5.33 -2.38 8.98
CA THR A 104 -6.40 -1.39 8.82
C THR A 104 -6.34 -0.37 9.94
N ARG A 105 -6.81 0.85 9.66
CA ARG A 105 -6.97 1.88 10.69
C ARG A 105 -7.92 1.46 11.82
N ALA A 106 -8.97 0.70 11.49
CA ALA A 106 -10.03 0.34 12.42
C ALA A 106 -9.69 -0.89 13.29
N GLU A 107 -9.03 -1.90 12.72
CA GLU A 107 -8.85 -3.22 13.34
C GLU A 107 -7.38 -3.51 13.69
N GLY A 108 -6.45 -2.68 13.19
CA GLY A 108 -5.02 -2.88 13.43
C GLY A 108 -4.44 -3.96 12.52
N LEU A 109 -3.55 -4.79 13.08
CA LEU A 109 -2.75 -5.74 12.31
C LEU A 109 -3.31 -7.16 12.35
N THR A 110 -3.35 -7.78 11.18
CA THR A 110 -3.62 -9.21 10.99
C THR A 110 -2.59 -9.78 10.02
N ALA A 111 -2.16 -11.02 10.22
CA ALA A 111 -1.19 -11.67 9.34
C ALA A 111 -1.49 -13.16 9.18
N SER A 112 -0.97 -13.76 8.12
CA SER A 112 -1.03 -15.22 7.94
C SER A 112 -0.28 -16.01 9.01
N ASP A 113 0.74 -15.39 9.60
CA ASP A 113 1.55 -15.91 10.68
C ASP A 113 1.71 -14.80 11.74
N PRO A 114 1.24 -15.00 12.98
CA PRO A 114 1.36 -14.01 14.05
C PRO A 114 2.80 -13.54 14.33
N THR A 115 3.81 -14.36 14.01
CA THR A 115 5.22 -13.97 14.20
C THR A 115 5.65 -12.83 13.28
N LEU A 116 4.92 -12.58 12.19
CA LEU A 116 5.20 -11.47 11.27
C LEU A 116 4.88 -10.11 11.89
N LEU A 117 3.98 -10.07 12.88
CA LEU A 117 3.51 -8.82 13.50
C LEU A 117 4.62 -8.05 14.20
N LYS A 118 5.62 -8.74 14.74
CA LYS A 118 6.76 -8.11 15.44
C LYS A 118 7.68 -7.29 14.52
N PHE A 119 7.56 -7.49 13.21
CA PHE A 119 8.38 -6.83 12.20
C PHE A 119 7.74 -5.55 11.65
N PHE A 120 6.52 -5.22 12.10
CA PHE A 120 5.75 -4.10 11.60
C PHE A 120 5.79 -2.90 12.54
N ASP A 121 6.12 -1.73 12.01
CA ASP A 121 6.10 -0.45 12.71
C ASP A 121 4.83 0.35 12.36
N VAL A 122 3.85 0.30 13.24
CA VAL A 122 2.58 1.03 13.09
C VAL A 122 2.73 2.55 13.24
N GLU A 123 3.78 3.02 13.91
CA GLU A 123 4.01 4.46 14.13
C GLU A 123 4.42 5.19 12.85
N VAL A 124 4.84 4.47 11.82
CA VAL A 124 5.08 5.04 10.49
C VAL A 124 3.77 5.40 9.80
N LEU A 125 2.69 4.66 10.07
CA LEU A 125 1.37 4.89 9.47
C LEU A 125 0.52 5.92 10.23
N ARG A 126 0.89 6.23 11.48
CA ARG A 126 0.24 7.26 12.29
C ARG A 126 0.74 8.64 11.88
N ASN A 127 -0.19 9.55 11.62
CA ASN A 127 0.15 10.94 11.37
C ASN A 127 0.78 11.55 12.63
N ARG A 128 2.02 12.02 12.51
CA ARG A 128 2.56 12.99 13.46
C ARG A 128 1.86 14.30 13.17
N THR A 129 0.79 14.58 13.90
CA THR A 129 0.18 15.92 13.91
C THR A 129 1.29 16.93 14.15
N ALA A 130 1.50 17.83 13.19
CA ALA A 130 2.38 18.97 13.38
C ALA A 130 1.94 19.70 14.65
N VAL A 131 2.85 19.78 15.62
CA VAL A 131 2.63 20.61 16.82
C VAL A 131 2.38 22.03 16.30
N PRO A 132 1.25 22.69 16.64
CA PRO A 132 1.07 24.09 16.27
C PRO A 132 2.20 24.87 16.94
N LEU A 133 3.04 25.52 16.13
CA LEU A 133 4.00 26.50 16.62
C LEU A 133 3.21 27.55 17.38
N ARG A 134 3.34 27.59 18.70
CA ARG A 134 2.86 28.70 19.50
C ARG A 134 3.63 29.93 19.03
N SER A 135 2.95 30.83 18.33
CA SER A 135 3.43 32.19 18.11
C SER A 135 3.54 32.87 19.48
N SER A 136 4.77 33.05 19.95
CA SER A 136 5.14 33.93 21.06
C SER A 136 5.23 35.37 20.59
#